data_AF-A0A954H3P3-F1
#
_entry.id   AF-A0A954H3P3-F1
#
_cell.length_a   1.000
_cell.length_b   1.000
_cell.length_c   1.000
_cell.angle_alpha   90.00
_cell.angle_beta   90.00
_cell.angle_gamma   90.00
#
_symmetry.space_group_name_H-M   'P 1'
#
loop_
_entity.id
_entity.type
_entity.pdbx_description
1 polymer ?
#
loop_
_entity_poly.entity_id
_entity_poly.type
_entity_poly.pdbx_seq_one_letter_code
_entity_poly.pdbx_strand_id
1 'polypeptide(L)'
;MNSEPEPTAPVSEPTRTLPKPRRSRWRIALQMALILLIFGGGVLTGGALTVKFIRHRMENFEEQSDTMVERLHWRITRKYDLNEEQSAQVKQALRKNLDDLIELRREFRPRLAAELGTIEEDIAVILDEPKRQEWRENFRSFCEITFPGVYQPNGAESTE
;
A
#
# COMPACT_ATOMS: atom_id res chain seq x y z
N MET A 1 -83.22 0.40 46.90
CA MET A 1 -82.63 -0.90 46.50
C MET A 1 -81.29 -0.61 45.87
N ASN A 2 -80.17 -0.53 46.60
CA ASN A 2 -79.41 -1.59 47.29
C ASN A 2 -79.18 -2.82 46.39
N SER A 3 -77.94 -3.00 45.88
CA SER A 3 -76.93 -3.91 46.44
C SER A 3 -75.57 -3.82 45.68
N GLU A 4 -74.48 -3.65 46.45
CA GLU A 4 -73.08 -4.18 46.39
C GLU A 4 -72.41 -4.71 45.10
N PRO A 5 -71.07 -4.95 45.04
CA PRO A 5 -69.93 -4.46 45.84
C PRO A 5 -68.74 -3.95 44.97
N GLU A 6 -67.69 -3.40 45.59
CA GLU A 6 -66.38 -3.18 44.96
C GLU A 6 -65.78 -4.47 44.35
N PRO A 7 -65.00 -4.34 43.27
CA PRO A 7 -63.73 -5.06 43.24
C PRO A 7 -62.56 -4.19 42.75
N THR A 8 -61.64 -3.94 43.67
CA THR A 8 -60.18 -4.07 43.52
C THR A 8 -59.53 -3.42 42.29
N ALA A 9 -58.80 -2.33 42.57
CA ALA A 9 -57.83 -1.70 41.67
C ALA A 9 -56.94 -2.73 40.93
N PRO A 10 -56.62 -2.51 39.65
CA PRO A 10 -55.68 -3.36 38.93
C PRO A 10 -54.30 -3.26 39.59
N VAL A 11 -53.87 -4.38 40.18
CA VAL A 11 -52.50 -4.61 40.64
C VAL A 11 -51.56 -4.22 39.50
N SER A 12 -50.83 -3.13 39.70
CA SER A 12 -49.83 -2.67 38.76
C SER A 12 -48.68 -3.67 38.75
N GLU A 13 -48.62 -4.51 37.73
CA GLU A 13 -47.46 -5.38 37.49
C GLU A 13 -46.21 -4.50 37.33
N PRO A 14 -45.18 -4.66 38.18
CA PRO A 14 -43.93 -3.96 37.95
C PRO A 14 -43.29 -4.54 36.69
N THR A 15 -43.30 -3.73 35.63
CA THR A 15 -42.55 -4.00 34.40
C THR A 15 -41.08 -4.22 34.78
N ARG A 16 -40.64 -5.48 34.81
CA ARG A 16 -39.25 -5.86 35.04
C ARG A 16 -38.43 -5.38 33.85
N THR A 17 -37.85 -4.20 33.97
CA THR A 17 -36.83 -3.72 33.03
C THR A 17 -35.54 -4.49 33.29
N LEU A 18 -35.12 -5.30 32.31
CA LEU A 18 -33.83 -6.00 32.38
C LEU A 18 -32.70 -4.95 32.40
N PRO A 19 -31.71 -5.07 33.30
CA PRO A 19 -30.59 -4.14 33.34
C PRO A 19 -29.75 -4.30 32.07
N LYS A 20 -29.77 -3.27 31.21
CA LYS A 20 -28.90 -3.19 30.04
C LYS A 20 -27.44 -3.17 30.54
N PRO A 21 -26.61 -4.18 30.24
CA PRO A 21 -25.27 -4.24 30.78
C PRO A 21 -24.46 -3.04 30.26
N ARG A 22 -24.05 -2.14 31.17
CA ARG A 22 -23.07 -1.08 30.89
C ARG A 22 -21.75 -1.76 30.52
N ARG A 23 -21.59 -2.16 29.25
CA ARG A 23 -20.28 -2.57 28.73
C ARG A 23 -19.36 -1.37 28.90
N SER A 24 -18.42 -1.50 29.83
CA SER A 24 -17.43 -0.48 30.15
C SER A 24 -16.76 -0.02 28.86
N ARG A 25 -16.88 1.28 28.54
CA ARG A 25 -16.29 1.90 27.35
C ARG A 25 -14.79 1.62 27.24
N TRP A 26 -14.13 1.38 28.37
CA TRP A 26 -12.73 0.96 28.45
C TRP A 26 -12.47 -0.43 27.87
N ARG A 27 -13.38 -1.40 28.07
CA ARG A 27 -13.26 -2.73 27.43
C ARG A 27 -13.43 -2.66 25.92
N ILE A 28 -14.29 -1.77 25.44
CA ILE A 28 -14.49 -1.53 24.00
C ILE A 28 -13.24 -0.86 23.41
N ALA A 29 -12.68 0.15 24.08
CA ALA A 29 -11.42 0.78 23.66
C ALA A 29 -10.26 -0.22 23.61
N LEU A 30 -10.15 -1.10 24.62
CA LEU A 30 -9.14 -2.16 24.66
C LEU A 30 -9.31 -3.16 23.50
N GLN A 31 -10.55 -3.57 23.20
CA GLN A 31 -10.84 -4.45 22.06
C GLN A 31 -10.54 -3.77 20.71
N MET A 32 -10.89 -2.49 20.56
CA MET A 32 -10.57 -1.74 19.33
C MET A 32 -9.06 -1.56 19.16
N ALA A 33 -8.31 -1.28 20.23
CA ALA A 33 -6.86 -1.22 20.18
C ALA A 33 -6.23 -2.57 19.80
N LEU A 34 -6.75 -3.68 20.35
CA LEU A 34 -6.28 -5.02 20.02
C LEU A 34 -6.56 -5.38 18.56
N ILE A 35 -7.77 -5.06 18.05
CA ILE A 35 -8.12 -5.24 16.64
C ILE A 35 -7.21 -4.38 15.76
N LEU A 36 -7.01 -3.11 16.09
CA LEU A 36 -6.14 -2.22 15.34
C LEU A 36 -4.69 -2.72 15.32
N LEU A 37 -4.22 -3.32 16.41
CA LEU A 37 -2.86 -3.83 16.51
C LEU A 37 -2.67 -5.11 15.69
N ILE A 38 -3.66 -6.02 15.70
CA ILE A 38 -3.64 -7.25 14.89
C ILE A 38 -3.82 -6.92 13.40
N PHE A 39 -4.81 -6.10 13.07
CA PHE A 39 -5.13 -5.75 11.69
C PHE A 39 -4.09 -4.79 11.10
N GLY A 40 -3.69 -3.78 11.86
CA GLY A 40 -2.61 -2.86 11.50
C GLY A 40 -1.29 -3.59 11.34
N GLY A 41 -0.94 -4.47 12.29
CA GLY A 41 0.23 -5.33 12.18
C GLY A 41 0.19 -6.24 10.94
N GLY A 42 -0.96 -6.87 10.67
CA GLY A 42 -1.15 -7.69 9.48
C GLY A 42 -1.02 -6.92 8.17
N VAL A 43 -1.60 -5.72 8.08
CA VAL A 43 -1.52 -4.84 6.90
C VAL A 43 -0.10 -4.32 6.69
N LEU A 44 0.59 -3.90 7.76
CA LEU A 44 1.99 -3.45 7.70
C LEU A 44 2.91 -4.58 7.24
N THR A 45 2.77 -5.78 7.81
CA THR A 45 3.63 -6.92 7.50
C THR A 45 3.34 -7.47 6.10
N GLY A 46 2.06 -7.61 5.73
CA GLY A 46 1.65 -8.07 4.40
C GLY A 46 1.96 -7.06 3.30
N GLY A 47 1.80 -5.77 3.58
CA GLY A 47 2.21 -4.68 2.69
C GLY A 47 3.72 -4.68 2.46
N ALA A 48 4.52 -4.76 3.53
CA ALA A 48 5.98 -4.79 3.44
C ALA A 48 6.50 -5.97 2.60
N LEU A 49 5.92 -7.17 2.77
CA LEU A 49 6.29 -8.34 1.96
C LEU A 49 5.95 -8.17 0.48
N THR A 50 4.77 -7.62 0.18
CA THR A 50 4.32 -7.39 -1.20
C THR A 50 5.20 -6.36 -1.90
N VAL A 51 5.51 -5.24 -1.23
CA VAL A 51 6.42 -4.21 -1.72
C VAL A 51 7.81 -4.80 -1.96
N LYS A 52 8.36 -5.58 -1.02
CA LYS A 52 9.67 -6.22 -1.18
C LYS A 52 9.73 -7.17 -2.38
N PHE A 53 8.67 -7.93 -2.62
CA PHE A 53 8.58 -8.83 -3.78
C PHE A 53 8.50 -8.08 -5.11
N ILE A 54 7.73 -7.00 -5.16
CA ILE A 54 7.64 -6.13 -6.34
C ILE A 54 8.98 -5.45 -6.62
N ARG A 55 9.68 -4.98 -5.57
CA ARG A 55 10.99 -4.34 -5.66
C ARG A 55 12.02 -5.25 -6.33
N HIS A 56 12.15 -6.49 -5.84
CA HIS A 56 13.09 -7.45 -6.41
C HIS A 56 12.79 -7.79 -7.87
N ARG A 57 11.52 -7.67 -8.28
CA ARG A 57 11.11 -7.88 -9.67
C ARG A 57 11.36 -6.66 -10.56
N MET A 58 11.30 -5.45 -10.02
CA MET A 58 11.54 -4.21 -10.76
C MET A 58 13.04 -3.92 -10.96
N GLU A 59 13.88 -4.23 -9.98
CA GLU A 59 15.35 -4.10 -10.10
C GLU A 59 15.90 -5.01 -11.21
N ASN A 60 15.38 -6.23 -11.30
CA ASN A 60 15.80 -7.21 -12.31
C ASN A 60 15.12 -7.02 -13.67
N PHE A 61 14.34 -5.94 -13.88
CA PHE A 61 13.55 -5.77 -15.11
C PHE A 61 14.44 -5.54 -16.34
N GLU A 62 15.55 -4.82 -16.20
CA GLU A 62 16.50 -4.61 -17.31
C GLU A 62 17.28 -5.89 -17.63
N GLU A 63 17.70 -6.63 -16.61
CA GLU A 63 18.47 -7.87 -16.75
C GLU A 63 17.62 -9.05 -17.25
N GLN A 64 16.30 -9.00 -17.02
CA GLN A 64 15.34 -10.05 -17.39
C GLN A 64 14.44 -9.66 -18.57
N SER A 65 14.76 -8.62 -19.35
CA SER A 65 13.91 -8.18 -20.47
C SER A 65 13.62 -9.33 -21.45
N ASP A 66 14.66 -10.07 -21.86
CA ASP A 66 14.53 -11.25 -22.72
C ASP A 66 13.72 -12.37 -22.05
N THR A 67 13.87 -12.56 -20.74
CA THR A 67 13.08 -13.57 -20.01
C THR A 67 11.60 -13.14 -19.88
N MET A 68 11.32 -11.83 -19.81
CA MET A 68 9.96 -11.31 -19.79
C MET A 68 9.28 -11.43 -21.14
N VAL A 69 9.98 -11.10 -22.24
CA VAL A 69 9.49 -11.33 -23.61
C VAL A 69 9.04 -12.78 -23.75
N GLU A 70 9.86 -13.72 -23.28
CA GLU A 70 9.61 -15.15 -23.43
C GLU A 70 8.42 -15.61 -22.58
N ARG A 71 8.29 -15.11 -21.35
CA ARG A 71 7.14 -15.41 -20.48
C ARG A 71 5.84 -14.83 -21.03
N LEU A 72 5.87 -13.60 -21.56
CA LEU A 72 4.69 -12.97 -22.16
C LEU A 72 4.31 -13.66 -23.47
N HIS A 73 5.30 -13.92 -24.32
CA HIS A 73 5.13 -14.64 -25.57
C HIS A 73 4.49 -16.00 -25.34
N TRP A 74 5.05 -16.83 -24.45
CA TRP A 74 4.48 -18.14 -24.12
C TRP A 74 3.04 -18.05 -23.61
N ARG A 75 2.75 -17.06 -22.73
CA ARG A 75 1.39 -16.87 -22.20
C ARG A 75 0.40 -16.43 -23.28
N ILE A 76 0.79 -15.54 -24.17
CA ILE A 76 -0.07 -15.03 -25.25
C ILE A 76 -0.27 -16.12 -26.30
N THR A 77 0.79 -16.78 -26.75
CA THR A 77 0.73 -17.92 -27.68
C THR A 77 -0.21 -19.00 -27.17
N ARG A 78 -0.09 -19.40 -25.89
CA ARG A 78 -0.96 -20.42 -25.30
C ARG A 78 -2.41 -19.96 -25.10
N LYS A 79 -2.64 -18.68 -24.80
CA LYS A 79 -3.98 -18.14 -24.55
C LYS A 79 -4.79 -17.92 -25.84
N TYR A 80 -4.11 -17.56 -26.93
CA TYR A 80 -4.73 -17.22 -28.20
C TYR A 80 -4.48 -18.27 -29.30
N ASP A 81 -3.81 -19.37 -28.96
CA ASP A 81 -3.46 -20.47 -29.85
C ASP A 81 -2.81 -19.97 -31.16
N LEU A 82 -1.81 -19.11 -31.00
CA LEU A 82 -1.15 -18.44 -32.13
C LEU A 82 -0.38 -19.46 -32.98
N ASN A 83 -0.52 -19.34 -34.30
CA ASN A 83 0.33 -20.09 -35.24
C ASN A 83 1.78 -19.58 -35.22
N GLU A 84 2.70 -20.30 -35.85
CA GLU A 84 4.14 -19.96 -35.81
C GLU A 84 4.45 -18.55 -36.34
N GLU A 85 3.76 -18.12 -37.40
CA GLU A 85 3.97 -16.81 -38.03
C GLU A 85 3.45 -15.67 -37.13
N GLN A 86 2.25 -15.79 -36.58
CA GLN A 86 1.68 -14.85 -35.62
C GLN A 86 2.49 -14.80 -34.33
N SER A 87 2.95 -15.96 -33.86
CA SER A 87 3.80 -16.12 -32.68
C SER A 87 5.11 -15.35 -32.86
N ALA A 88 5.75 -15.45 -34.03
CA ALA A 88 6.97 -14.71 -34.34
C ALA A 88 6.73 -13.18 -34.38
N GLN A 89 5.64 -12.74 -35.02
CA GLN A 89 5.28 -11.31 -35.09
C GLN A 89 4.99 -10.73 -33.70
N VAL A 90 4.23 -11.44 -32.86
CA VAL A 90 3.95 -11.02 -31.49
C VAL A 90 5.22 -10.94 -30.67
N LYS A 91 6.13 -11.92 -30.80
CA LYS A 91 7.42 -11.89 -30.09
C LYS A 91 8.25 -10.66 -30.48
N GLN A 92 8.33 -10.36 -31.78
CA GLN A 92 9.04 -9.18 -32.26
C GLN A 92 8.42 -7.88 -31.74
N ALA A 93 7.10 -7.77 -31.77
CA ALA A 93 6.39 -6.61 -31.24
C ALA A 93 6.62 -6.44 -29.73
N LEU A 94 6.57 -7.53 -28.95
CA LEU A 94 6.84 -7.52 -27.51
C LEU A 94 8.26 -7.04 -27.22
N ARG A 95 9.25 -7.55 -27.94
CA ARG A 95 10.65 -7.16 -27.75
C ARG A 95 10.83 -5.66 -27.98
N LYS A 96 10.39 -5.16 -29.15
CA LYS A 96 10.49 -3.74 -29.48
C LYS A 96 9.84 -2.85 -28.42
N ASN A 97 8.58 -3.13 -28.05
CA ASN A 97 7.87 -2.30 -27.09
C ASN A 97 8.50 -2.34 -25.68
N LEU A 98 9.05 -3.49 -25.26
CA LEU A 98 9.74 -3.59 -23.97
C LEU A 98 11.07 -2.85 -23.98
N ASP A 99 11.81 -2.89 -25.09
CA ASP A 99 13.04 -2.11 -25.27
C ASP A 99 12.74 -0.61 -25.23
N ASP A 100 11.72 -0.13 -25.96
CA ASP A 100 11.28 1.27 -25.95
C ASP A 100 10.90 1.73 -24.52
N LEU A 101 10.23 0.87 -23.72
CA LEU A 101 9.88 1.16 -22.34
C LEU A 101 11.11 1.21 -21.40
N ILE A 102 12.13 0.39 -21.65
CA ILE A 102 13.39 0.42 -20.90
C ILE A 102 14.12 1.72 -21.20
N GLU A 103 14.18 2.12 -22.46
CA GLU A 103 14.80 3.37 -22.88
C GLU A 103 14.09 4.59 -22.27
N LEU A 104 12.76 4.64 -22.36
CA LEU A 104 11.97 5.70 -21.73
C LEU A 104 12.22 5.77 -20.21
N ARG A 105 12.34 4.62 -19.56
CA ARG A 105 12.67 4.57 -18.13
C ARG A 105 14.06 5.14 -17.85
N ARG A 106 15.06 4.82 -18.67
CA ARG A 106 16.43 5.34 -18.51
C ARG A 106 16.50 6.86 -18.64
N GLU A 107 15.70 7.44 -19.55
CA GLU A 107 15.61 8.89 -19.71
C GLU A 107 14.82 9.55 -18.56
N PHE A 108 13.70 8.95 -18.14
CA PHE A 108 12.81 9.57 -17.16
C PHE A 108 13.30 9.44 -15.72
N ARG A 109 14.00 8.34 -15.38
CA ARG A 109 14.54 8.10 -14.03
C ARG A 109 15.39 9.25 -13.48
N PRO A 110 16.43 9.75 -14.19
CA PRO A 110 17.26 10.83 -13.66
C PRO A 110 16.46 12.13 -13.48
N ARG A 111 15.52 12.42 -14.39
CA ARG A 111 14.64 13.59 -14.25
C ARG A 111 13.75 13.50 -13.02
N LEU A 112 13.14 12.34 -12.79
CA LEU A 112 12.32 12.10 -11.60
C LEU A 112 13.16 12.19 -10.31
N ALA A 113 14.38 11.68 -10.32
CA ALA A 113 15.29 11.77 -9.19
C ALA A 113 15.62 13.23 -8.83
N ALA A 114 15.88 14.08 -9.83
CA ALA A 114 16.16 15.50 -9.64
C ALA A 114 14.96 16.26 -9.07
N GLU A 115 13.75 16.00 -9.57
CA GLU A 115 12.51 16.60 -9.05
C GLU A 115 12.26 16.18 -7.59
N LEU A 116 12.45 14.90 -7.26
CA LEU A 116 12.33 14.40 -5.89
C LEU A 116 13.34 15.06 -4.94
N GLY A 117 14.59 15.24 -5.37
CA GLY A 117 15.60 15.96 -4.59
C GLY A 117 15.25 17.43 -4.37
N THR A 118 14.63 18.08 -5.36
CA THR A 118 14.16 19.46 -5.24
C THR A 118 13.05 19.57 -4.19
N ILE A 119 12.06 18.66 -4.24
CA ILE A 119 10.97 18.61 -3.25
C ILE A 119 11.49 18.38 -1.83
N GLU A 120 12.47 17.48 -1.68
CA GLU A 120 13.09 17.24 -0.39
C GLU A 120 13.69 18.52 0.19
N GLU A 121 14.48 19.25 -0.61
CA GLU A 121 15.20 20.43 -0.18
C GLU A 121 14.28 21.63 0.07
N ASP A 122 13.32 21.86 -0.81
CA ASP A 122 12.34 22.95 -0.67
C ASP A 122 11.56 22.83 0.64
N ILE A 123 11.17 21.61 1.02
CA ILE A 123 10.49 21.36 2.29
C ILE A 123 11.49 21.44 3.46
N ALA A 124 12.72 20.94 3.30
CA ALA A 124 13.74 20.98 4.34
C ALA A 124 14.11 22.41 4.76
N VAL A 125 14.13 23.37 3.82
CA VAL A 125 14.41 24.79 4.09
C VAL A 125 13.33 25.44 4.97
N ILE A 126 12.08 24.98 4.87
CA ILE A 126 10.95 25.52 5.65
C ILE A 126 10.93 24.97 7.09
N LEU A 127 11.54 23.80 7.31
CA LEU A 127 11.48 23.09 8.59
C LEU A 127 12.62 23.48 9.55
N ASP A 128 12.28 23.48 10.84
CA ASP A 128 13.23 23.58 11.95
C ASP A 128 14.19 22.37 11.95
N GLU A 129 15.41 22.55 12.45
CA GLU A 129 16.47 21.52 12.43
C GLU A 129 16.04 20.10 12.88
N PRO A 130 15.36 19.90 14.04
CA PRO A 130 14.92 18.56 14.43
C PRO A 130 13.86 17.96 13.49
N LYS A 131 12.96 18.78 12.95
CA LYS A 131 11.91 18.33 12.01
C LYS A 131 12.48 18.06 10.62
N ARG A 132 13.54 18.78 10.24
CA ARG A 132 14.24 18.60 8.98
C ARG A 132 14.86 17.21 8.89
N GLN A 133 15.51 16.75 9.97
CA GLN A 133 16.08 15.40 10.00
C GLN A 133 15.00 14.32 9.89
N GLU A 134 13.93 14.43 10.67
CA GLU A 134 12.79 13.51 10.61
C GLU A 134 12.13 13.51 9.21
N TRP A 135 11.99 14.68 8.59
CA TRP A 135 11.50 14.81 7.22
C TRP A 135 12.38 14.07 6.21
N ARG A 136 13.71 14.28 6.23
CA ARG A 136 14.63 13.61 5.28
C ARG A 136 14.59 12.09 5.42
N GLU A 137 14.52 11.58 6.65
CA GLU A 137 14.40 10.13 6.91
C GLU A 137 13.08 9.57 6.36
N ASN A 138 11.95 10.23 6.66
CA ASN A 138 10.64 9.81 6.18
C ASN A 138 10.53 9.92 4.65
N PHE A 139 11.09 10.97 4.05
CA PHE A 139 11.10 11.18 2.62
C PHE A 139 11.93 10.11 1.90
N ARG A 140 13.10 9.76 2.43
CA ARG A 140 13.92 8.66 1.91
C ARG A 140 13.17 7.34 1.96
N SER A 141 12.56 7.00 3.09
CA SER A 141 11.77 5.78 3.27
C SER A 141 10.60 5.72 2.28
N PHE A 142 9.88 6.83 2.12
CA PHE A 142 8.81 6.97 1.13
C PHE A 142 9.33 6.74 -0.29
N CYS A 143 10.43 7.40 -0.68
CA CYS A 143 11.02 7.24 -2.01
C CYS A 143 11.53 5.82 -2.26
N GLU A 144 12.11 5.15 -1.27
CA GLU A 144 12.55 3.75 -1.42
C GLU A 144 11.38 2.79 -1.64
N ILE A 145 10.22 3.06 -1.02
CA ILE A 145 9.01 2.26 -1.16
C ILE A 145 8.30 2.54 -2.49
N THR A 146 8.13 3.81 -2.86
CA THR A 146 7.31 4.23 -4.00
C THR A 146 8.12 4.30 -5.30
N PHE A 147 9.38 4.70 -5.24
CA PHE A 147 10.28 4.90 -6.38
C PHE A 147 11.64 4.21 -6.18
N PRO A 148 11.66 2.87 -6.11
CA PRO A 148 12.87 2.12 -5.74
C PRO A 148 14.04 2.40 -6.69
N GLY A 149 15.19 2.70 -6.11
CA GLY A 149 16.43 2.97 -6.85
C GLY A 149 16.38 4.19 -7.78
N VAL A 150 15.40 5.08 -7.62
CA VAL A 150 15.32 6.35 -8.37
C VAL A 150 15.96 7.47 -7.57
N TYR A 151 15.54 7.64 -6.31
CA TYR A 151 16.05 8.68 -5.45
C TYR A 151 17.38 8.25 -4.81
N GLN A 152 18.44 9.02 -5.05
CA GLN A 152 19.69 8.96 -4.32
C GLN A 152 19.82 10.25 -3.50
N PRO A 153 19.99 10.17 -2.17
CA PRO A 153 20.23 11.35 -1.38
C PRO A 153 21.55 11.97 -1.81
N ASN A 154 21.55 13.27 -2.14
CA ASN A 154 22.71 14.07 -2.54
C ASN A 154 23.80 14.24 -1.44
N GLY A 155 23.95 13.28 -0.52
CA GLY A 155 24.86 13.37 0.62
C GLY A 155 25.48 12.03 1.07
N ALA A 156 25.45 10.98 0.24
CA ALA A 156 26.18 9.74 0.54
C ALA A 156 27.64 9.73 0.06
N GLU A 157 28.09 10.77 -0.66
CA GLU A 157 29.47 10.90 -1.15
C GLU A 157 30.01 12.31 -0.87
N SER A 158 30.52 12.53 0.35
CA SER A 158 31.63 13.46 0.62
C SER A 158 32.00 13.42 2.10
N THR A 159 32.52 12.27 2.55
CA THR A 159 33.50 12.22 3.64
C THR A 159 34.68 11.43 3.09
N GLU A 160 35.50 12.12 2.30
CA GLU A 160 36.95 11.88 2.26
C GLU A 160 37.61 12.55 3.47
#